data_AF-A0A3A1XYG6-F1
#
_entry.id   AF-A0A3A1XYG6-F1
#
_cell.length_a   1.000
_cell.length_b   1.000
_cell.length_c   1.000
_cell.angle_alpha   90.00
_cell.angle_beta   90.00
_cell.angle_gamma   90.00
#
_symmetry.space_group_name_H-M   'P 1'
#
loop_
_entity.id
_entity.type
_entity.pdbx_description
1 polymer ?
#
loop_
_entity_poly.entity_id
_entity_poly.type
_entity_poly.pdbx_seq_one_letter_code
_entity_poly.pdbx_strand_id
1 'polypeptide(L)'
;MSNASNIKKDIITAKGFTIQVYTEDFRNDYVSLTDIARYKNKEEPKDVVKNWLRVKNTIEFLGLWESINNPNFKGVEFDSFKNEAGSNAFTLSPKRWVESTNAIGIVSKSGKNGGTYAHKDIAFKFAAWI
;
A
#
# COMPACT_ATOMS: atom_id res chain seq x y z
N MET A 1 -12.06 -10.88 -25.37
CA MET A 1 -12.18 -12.11 -24.57
C MET A 1 -12.03 -11.72 -23.11
N SER A 2 -13.07 -11.92 -22.31
CA SER A 2 -13.16 -11.51 -20.91
C SER A 2 -12.38 -12.48 -20.01
N ASN A 3 -11.21 -12.08 -19.52
CA ASN A 3 -10.59 -12.75 -18.37
C ASN A 3 -11.29 -12.26 -17.11
N ALA A 4 -12.24 -13.04 -16.60
CA ALA A 4 -12.72 -12.84 -15.25
C ALA A 4 -11.56 -13.15 -14.29
N SER A 5 -10.99 -12.11 -13.67
CA SER A 5 -10.04 -12.30 -12.58
C SER A 5 -10.78 -12.98 -11.43
N ASN A 6 -10.40 -14.22 -11.10
CA ASN A 6 -10.92 -14.93 -9.95
C ASN A 6 -10.27 -14.35 -8.69
N ILE A 7 -10.74 -13.18 -8.26
CA ILE A 7 -10.30 -12.54 -7.01
C ILE A 7 -10.70 -13.46 -5.87
N LYS A 8 -9.73 -14.19 -5.32
CA LYS A 8 -9.93 -15.01 -4.13
C LYS A 8 -9.56 -14.20 -2.90
N LYS A 9 -10.44 -14.23 -1.90
CA LYS A 9 -10.33 -13.45 -0.67
C LYS A 9 -10.14 -14.43 0.49
N ASP A 10 -9.08 -14.22 1.24
CA ASP A 10 -8.74 -15.00 2.43
C ASP A 10 -8.61 -14.05 3.64
N ILE A 11 -8.65 -14.65 4.82
CA ILE A 11 -8.57 -13.94 6.08
C ILE A 11 -7.46 -14.59 6.92
N ILE A 12 -6.58 -13.75 7.45
CA ILE A 12 -5.59 -14.18 8.45
C ILE A 12 -5.93 -13.53 9.80
N THR A 13 -5.65 -14.24 10.89
CA THR A 13 -5.81 -13.71 12.25
C THR A 13 -4.45 -13.57 12.92
N ALA A 14 -4.13 -12.35 13.37
CA ALA A 14 -2.87 -12.06 14.06
C ALA A 14 -3.12 -11.15 15.27
N LYS A 15 -2.61 -11.53 16.45
CA LYS A 15 -2.80 -10.78 17.71
C LYS A 15 -4.27 -10.40 18.02
N GLY A 16 -5.23 -11.24 17.62
CA GLY A 16 -6.67 -10.98 17.78
C GLY A 16 -7.28 -10.03 16.75
N PHE A 17 -6.53 -9.65 15.70
CA PHE A 17 -7.01 -8.84 14.58
C PHE A 17 -7.20 -9.69 13.32
N THR A 18 -8.31 -9.44 12.64
CA THR A 18 -8.64 -10.01 11.33
C THR A 18 -8.02 -9.13 10.25
N ILE A 19 -7.16 -9.70 9.42
CA ILE A 19 -6.50 -9.00 8.31
C ILE A 19 -6.97 -9.65 7.01
N GLN A 20 -7.49 -8.82 6.10
CA GLN A 20 -7.94 -9.28 4.79
C GLN A 20 -6.75 -9.46 3.85
N VAL A 21 -6.78 -10.57 3.10
CA VAL A 21 -5.85 -10.88 2.01
C VAL A 21 -6.66 -11.10 0.74
N TYR A 22 -6.22 -10.56 -0.38
CA TYR A 22 -6.78 -10.94 -1.68
C TYR A 22 -5.67 -11.27 -2.67
N THR A 23 -5.98 -12.16 -3.61
CA THR A 23 -5.07 -12.54 -4.69
C THR A 23 -5.82 -12.48 -6.02
N GLU A 24 -5.14 -12.05 -7.07
CA GLU A 24 -5.67 -12.05 -8.45
C GLU A 24 -5.08 -13.20 -9.29
N ASP A 25 -3.91 -13.72 -8.91
CA ASP A 25 -3.14 -14.68 -9.70
C ASP A 25 -2.38 -15.73 -8.84
N PHE A 26 -2.63 -15.82 -7.53
CA PHE A 26 -1.91 -16.65 -6.55
C PHE A 26 -0.38 -16.35 -6.44
N ARG A 27 0.10 -15.30 -7.09
CA ARG A 27 1.51 -14.85 -7.04
C ARG A 27 1.64 -13.52 -6.33
N ASN A 28 0.63 -12.66 -6.45
CA ASN A 28 0.58 -11.32 -5.91
C ASN A 28 -0.53 -11.20 -4.87
N ASP A 29 -0.22 -11.67 -3.65
CA ASP A 29 -1.11 -11.52 -2.51
C ASP A 29 -1.01 -10.10 -1.94
N TYR A 30 -2.16 -9.46 -1.79
CA TYR A 30 -2.30 -8.13 -1.22
C TYR A 30 -2.87 -8.23 0.19
N VAL A 31 -2.21 -7.59 1.14
CA VAL A 31 -2.58 -7.57 2.56
C VAL A 31 -3.12 -6.19 2.92
N SER A 32 -4.21 -6.15 3.67
CA SER A 32 -4.85 -4.90 4.12
C SER A 32 -3.96 -4.13 5.11
N LEU A 33 -3.34 -3.05 4.65
CA LEU A 33 -2.60 -2.12 5.52
C LEU A 33 -3.54 -1.43 6.51
N THR A 34 -4.76 -1.13 6.09
CA THR A 34 -5.76 -0.49 6.96
C THR A 34 -6.12 -1.38 8.14
N ASP A 35 -6.22 -2.70 7.94
CA ASP A 35 -6.51 -3.63 9.05
C ASP A 35 -5.32 -3.76 10.00
N ILE A 36 -4.09 -3.79 9.48
CA ILE A 36 -2.87 -3.73 10.31
C ILE A 36 -2.82 -2.41 11.10
N ALA A 37 -3.13 -1.28 10.46
CA ALA A 37 -3.10 0.05 11.06
C ALA A 37 -4.07 0.22 12.24
N ARG A 38 -5.16 -0.56 12.29
CA ARG A 38 -6.09 -0.58 13.44
C ARG A 38 -5.43 -1.01 14.73
N TYR A 39 -4.31 -1.73 14.67
CA TYR A 39 -3.51 -2.04 15.84
C TYR A 39 -2.94 -0.76 16.49
N LYS A 40 -2.54 0.21 15.67
CA LYS A 40 -1.96 1.49 16.12
C LYS A 40 -3.02 2.53 16.47
N ASN A 41 -4.02 2.68 15.60
CA ASN A 41 -5.14 3.61 15.80
C ASN A 41 -6.42 3.00 15.22
N LYS A 42 -7.36 2.64 16.11
CA LYS A 42 -8.63 2.02 15.73
C LYS A 42 -9.60 3.01 15.09
N GLU A 43 -9.56 4.27 15.49
CA GLU A 43 -10.47 5.33 15.06
C GLU A 43 -10.08 5.84 13.66
N GLU A 44 -8.80 6.14 13.46
CA GLU A 44 -8.28 6.72 12.21
C GLU A 44 -7.14 5.88 11.58
N PRO A 45 -7.38 4.60 11.22
CA PRO A 45 -6.34 3.73 10.65
C PRO A 45 -5.83 4.22 9.28
N LYS A 46 -6.64 4.97 8.53
CA LYS A 46 -6.24 5.54 7.24
C LYS A 46 -5.14 6.60 7.41
N ASP A 47 -5.17 7.35 8.50
CA ASP A 47 -4.17 8.39 8.76
C ASP A 47 -2.84 7.80 9.18
N VAL A 48 -2.83 6.63 9.83
CA VAL A 48 -1.59 5.86 10.08
C VAL A 48 -0.90 5.51 8.76
N VAL A 49 -1.66 5.03 7.77
CA VAL A 49 -1.12 4.71 6.43
C VAL A 49 -0.63 5.97 5.71
N LYS A 50 -1.36 7.09 5.78
CA LYS A 50 -0.89 8.37 5.22
C LYS A 50 0.40 8.83 5.88
N ASN A 51 0.49 8.75 7.21
CA ASN A 51 1.69 9.14 7.96
C ASN A 51 2.90 8.30 7.56
N TRP A 52 2.71 7.00 7.32
CA TRP A 52 3.78 6.14 6.80
C TRP A 52 4.29 6.62 5.43
N LEU A 53 3.39 7.02 4.54
CA LEU A 53 3.73 7.60 3.23
C LEU A 53 4.37 8.99 3.30
N ARG A 54 4.44 9.65 4.47
CA ARG A 54 5.20 10.90 4.61
C ARG A 54 6.69 10.67 4.81
N VAL A 55 7.07 9.47 5.27
CA VAL A 55 8.45 9.14 5.65
C VAL A 55 9.30 8.94 4.40
N LYS A 56 10.41 9.67 4.31
CA LYS A 56 11.33 9.59 3.15
C LYS A 56 11.81 8.17 2.86
N ASN A 57 12.28 7.46 3.89
CA ASN A 57 12.74 6.08 3.75
C ASN A 57 11.63 5.13 3.26
N THR A 58 10.36 5.41 3.58
CA THR A 58 9.22 4.64 3.05
C THR A 58 9.05 4.91 1.56
N ILE A 59 9.08 6.18 1.14
CA ILE A 59 8.96 6.55 -0.28
C ILE A 59 10.09 5.95 -1.10
N GLU A 60 11.33 5.99 -0.61
CA GLU A 60 12.48 5.39 -1.28
C GLU A 60 12.34 3.87 -1.40
N PHE A 61 11.91 3.20 -0.33
CA PHE A 61 11.65 1.76 -0.34
C PHE A 61 10.56 1.39 -1.36
N LEU A 62 9.44 2.11 -1.37
CA LEU A 62 8.34 1.87 -2.31
C LEU A 62 8.81 2.10 -3.75
N GLY A 63 9.52 3.20 -4.02
CA GLY A 63 10.07 3.48 -5.34
C GLY A 63 11.03 2.40 -5.84
N LEU A 64 11.89 1.88 -4.96
CA LEU A 64 12.79 0.77 -5.31
C LEU A 64 12.01 -0.51 -5.62
N TRP A 65 11.03 -0.85 -4.78
CA TRP A 65 10.19 -2.03 -5.00
C TRP A 65 9.46 -1.94 -6.34
N GLU A 66 8.86 -0.78 -6.67
CA GLU A 66 8.18 -0.57 -7.94
C GLU A 66 9.16 -0.63 -9.12
N SER A 67 10.35 -0.01 -9.01
CA SER A 67 11.34 -0.03 -10.09
C SER A 67 11.80 -1.46 -10.45
N ILE A 68 11.78 -2.38 -9.49
CA ILE A 68 12.15 -3.80 -9.70
C ILE A 68 10.96 -4.60 -10.26
N ASN A 69 9.75 -4.35 -9.77
CA ASN A 69 8.59 -5.24 -9.99
C ASN A 69 7.57 -4.69 -11.00
N ASN A 70 7.68 -3.43 -11.40
CA ASN A 70 6.69 -2.73 -12.22
C ASN A 70 7.34 -2.04 -13.43
N PRO A 71 7.33 -2.69 -14.61
CA PRO A 71 7.87 -2.10 -15.84
C PRO A 71 7.20 -0.81 -16.29
N ASN A 72 5.97 -0.54 -15.82
CA ASN A 72 5.21 0.66 -16.18
C ASN A 72 5.29 1.75 -15.08
N PHE A 73 6.21 1.62 -14.12
CA PHE A 73 6.41 2.59 -13.07
C PHE A 73 6.92 3.92 -13.62
N LYS A 74 6.34 5.02 -13.16
CA LYS A 74 6.66 6.36 -13.64
C LYS A 74 7.71 7.02 -12.74
N GLY A 75 8.97 6.84 -13.12
CA GLY A 75 10.12 7.33 -12.35
C GLY A 75 10.18 8.85 -12.17
N VAL A 76 9.72 9.64 -13.15
CA VAL A 76 9.77 11.11 -13.09
C VAL A 76 8.81 11.67 -12.04
N GLU A 77 7.57 11.18 -12.01
CA GLU A 77 6.58 11.51 -10.99
C GLU A 77 7.04 11.02 -9.61
N PHE A 78 7.67 9.84 -9.54
CA PHE A 78 8.30 9.34 -8.32
C PHE A 78 9.40 10.26 -7.78
N ASP A 79 10.33 10.72 -8.63
CA ASP A 79 11.44 11.58 -8.21
C ASP A 79 10.95 12.87 -7.54
N SER A 80 9.84 13.42 -8.05
CA SER A 80 9.16 14.57 -7.44
C SER A 80 8.73 14.26 -6.00
N PHE A 81 8.04 13.13 -5.77
CA PHE A 81 7.66 12.71 -4.42
C PHE A 81 8.87 12.40 -3.54
N LYS A 82 9.89 11.73 -4.06
CA LYS A 82 11.11 11.39 -3.31
C LYS A 82 11.84 12.65 -2.81
N ASN A 83 11.89 13.70 -3.63
CA ASN A 83 12.55 14.95 -3.29
C ASN A 83 11.78 15.74 -2.23
N GLU A 84 10.45 15.72 -2.26
CA GLU A 84 9.60 16.40 -1.27
C GLU A 84 9.43 15.62 0.04
N ALA A 85 9.57 14.29 0.00
CA ALA A 85 9.31 13.41 1.13
C ALA A 85 10.19 13.71 2.35
N GLY A 86 9.59 13.57 3.53
CA GLY A 86 10.22 13.91 4.81
C GLY A 86 10.17 15.39 5.19
N SER A 87 9.75 16.29 4.30
CA SER A 87 9.48 17.68 4.68
C SER A 87 8.21 17.80 5.52
N ASN A 88 8.16 18.82 6.39
CA ASN A 88 7.01 19.04 7.29
C ASN A 88 5.70 19.31 6.53
N ALA A 89 5.77 19.87 5.32
CA ALA A 89 4.61 20.17 4.48
C ALA A 89 4.20 19.00 3.57
N PHE A 90 5.07 18.00 3.37
CA PHE A 90 4.80 16.91 2.45
C PHE A 90 3.63 16.06 2.93
N THR A 91 2.68 15.81 2.03
CA THR A 91 1.55 14.92 2.24
C THR A 91 1.31 14.09 0.98
N LEU A 92 1.09 12.80 1.18
CA LEU A 92 0.82 11.88 0.09
C LEU A 92 -0.22 10.86 0.54
N SER A 93 -1.28 10.71 -0.27
CA SER A 93 -2.27 9.67 -0.06
C SER A 93 -1.91 8.41 -0.88
N PRO A 94 -2.32 7.21 -0.44
CA PRO A 94 -2.11 5.98 -1.21
C PRO A 94 -2.69 6.08 -2.63
N LYS A 95 -3.86 6.71 -2.78
CA LYS A 95 -4.50 6.93 -4.07
C LYS A 95 -3.64 7.84 -4.98
N ARG A 96 -3.14 8.97 -4.45
CA ARG A 96 -2.28 9.89 -5.22
C ARG A 96 -0.98 9.21 -5.64
N TRP A 97 -0.36 8.43 -4.76
CA TRP A 97 0.81 7.62 -5.08
C TRP A 97 0.53 6.72 -6.29
N VAL A 98 -0.50 5.88 -6.21
CA VAL A 98 -0.87 4.93 -7.27
C VAL A 98 -1.17 5.62 -8.59
N GLU A 99 -2.04 6.63 -8.59
CA GLU A 99 -2.46 7.31 -9.83
C GLU A 99 -1.32 8.11 -10.48
N SER A 100 -0.41 8.67 -9.68
CA SER A 100 0.67 9.51 -10.20
C SER A 100 1.86 8.68 -10.69
N THR A 101 2.20 7.58 -9.99
CA THR A 101 3.39 6.78 -10.32
C THR A 101 3.07 5.50 -11.09
N ASN A 102 1.79 5.19 -11.30
CA ASN A 102 1.34 3.91 -11.83
C ASN A 102 1.80 2.71 -10.98
N ALA A 103 1.94 2.92 -9.67
CA ALA A 103 2.38 1.90 -8.72
C ALA A 103 1.40 0.73 -8.65
N ILE A 104 1.94 -0.49 -8.56
CA ILE A 104 1.15 -1.72 -8.41
C ILE A 104 1.30 -2.34 -7.02
N GLY A 105 2.37 -2.00 -6.29
CA GLY A 105 2.66 -2.55 -4.97
C GLY A 105 1.71 -2.08 -3.88
N ILE A 106 1.00 -0.96 -4.10
CA ILE A 106 -0.07 -0.45 -3.24
C ILE A 106 -1.35 -0.34 -4.06
N VAL A 107 -2.48 -0.71 -3.49
CA VAL A 107 -3.80 -0.53 -4.09
C VAL A 107 -4.73 0.16 -3.09
N SER A 108 -5.43 1.20 -3.54
CA SER A 108 -6.45 1.89 -2.75
C SER A 108 -7.83 1.60 -3.31
N LYS A 109 -8.68 0.92 -2.53
CA LYS A 109 -10.05 0.57 -2.91
C LYS A 109 -11.06 1.38 -2.11
N SER A 110 -12.16 1.78 -2.75
CA SER A 110 -13.31 2.42 -2.10
C SER A 110 -14.44 1.41 -1.85
N GLY A 111 -15.39 1.75 -0.97
CA GLY A 111 -16.62 0.97 -0.73
C GLY A 111 -16.56 0.02 0.48
N LYS A 112 -17.47 -0.97 0.52
CA LYS A 112 -17.73 -1.85 1.68
C LYS A 112 -16.52 -2.68 2.14
N ASN A 113 -15.58 -2.97 1.22
CA ASN A 113 -14.28 -3.59 1.52
C ASN A 113 -13.11 -2.66 1.12
N GLY A 114 -13.38 -1.36 1.18
CA GLY A 114 -12.40 -0.33 0.88
C GLY A 114 -11.27 -0.29 1.89
N GLY A 115 -10.17 0.34 1.52
CA GLY A 115 -8.95 0.37 2.29
C GLY A 115 -7.73 0.48 1.42
N THR A 116 -6.59 0.60 2.06
CA THR A 116 -5.28 0.48 1.41
C THR A 116 -4.77 -0.94 1.63
N TYR A 117 -4.37 -1.57 0.54
CA TYR A 117 -3.77 -2.88 0.49
C TYR A 117 -2.39 -2.76 -0.14
N ALA A 118 -1.48 -3.67 0.20
CA ALA A 118 -0.17 -3.71 -0.43
C ALA A 118 0.32 -5.13 -0.61
N HIS A 119 1.25 -5.31 -1.55
CA HIS A 119 1.95 -6.57 -1.75
C HIS A 119 2.62 -7.02 -0.44
N LYS A 120 2.76 -8.33 -0.23
CA LYS A 120 3.21 -8.92 1.04
C LYS A 120 4.49 -8.28 1.60
N ASP A 121 5.49 -8.01 0.76
CA ASP A 121 6.78 -7.47 1.21
C ASP A 121 6.63 -6.02 1.71
N ILE A 122 5.79 -5.25 1.02
CA ILE A 122 5.42 -3.88 1.41
C ILE A 122 4.59 -3.90 2.69
N ALA A 123 3.64 -4.83 2.82
CA ALA A 123 2.83 -4.99 4.01
C ALA A 123 3.66 -5.40 5.23
N PHE A 124 4.66 -6.27 5.06
CA PHE A 124 5.59 -6.62 6.13
C PHE A 124 6.48 -5.45 6.52
N LYS A 125 6.95 -4.65 5.55
CA LYS A 125 7.68 -3.41 5.86
C LYS A 125 6.82 -2.43 6.65
N PHE A 126 5.54 -2.28 6.31
CA PHE A 126 4.59 -1.46 7.05
C PHE A 126 4.36 -1.99 8.47
N ALA A 127 4.13 -3.29 8.62
CA ALA A 127 3.94 -3.92 9.92
C ALA A 127 5.17 -3.78 10.83
N ALA A 128 6.38 -3.85 10.28
CA ALA A 128 7.63 -3.62 11.01
C ALA A 128 7.86 -2.16 11.40
N TRP A 129 7.19 -1.22 10.74
CA TRP A 129 7.26 0.22 11.06
C TRP A 129 6.26 0.63 12.15
N ILE A 130 5.14 -0.09 12.31
CA ILE A 130 4.08 0.18 13.30
C ILE A 130 4.54 -0.08 14.74
#